data_AF-A0A2G2WCG9-F1
#
_entry.id   AF-A0A2G2WCG9-F1
#
_cell.length_a   1.000
_cell.length_b   1.000
_cell.length_c   1.000
_cell.angle_alpha   90.00
_cell.angle_beta   90.00
_cell.angle_gamma   90.00
#
_symmetry.space_group_name_H-M   'P 1'
#
loop_
_entity.id
_entity.type
_entity.pdbx_description
1 polymer ?
#
loop_
_entity_poly.entity_id
_entity_poly.type
_entity_poly.pdbx_seq_one_letter_code
_entity_poly.pdbx_strand_id
1 'polypeptide(L)'
;MHTTLVAGWAGLMALYELVVFYPFDPVLDPMWRQGLYSPGIWVSDPYGLTGKVQPVNPAWGVKSFDPFILGGIASHHIAAGILGILAGLFHLSVRPPQRLYKRLCMGNIETVLSSSIAAICFAAFVVAGTMWYGSALPRLNYLGPLIINGIKGVTVKFYGGELNGVSYSDPITAKKYARRAQLGKIFELDHATLKSDGVFHSSPRGWFTFGHASFALLFFFGHIWHGARTLFRDVFAGIDPDLDAQVEFGAFQKLGDPTTKRQAT
;
A
#
# COMPACT_ATOMS: atom_id res chain seq x y z
N MET A 1 -14.65 20.93 6.49
CA MET A 1 -13.81 20.53 7.64
C MET A 1 -12.83 19.42 7.26
N HIS A 2 -13.27 18.19 6.93
CA HIS A 2 -12.38 17.05 6.63
C HIS A 2 -11.27 17.37 5.60
N THR A 3 -11.63 17.86 4.41
CA THR A 3 -10.65 18.19 3.35
C THR A 3 -9.62 19.21 3.79
N THR A 4 -10.03 20.23 4.55
CA THR A 4 -9.14 21.27 5.09
C THR A 4 -8.13 20.68 6.08
N LEU A 5 -8.55 19.75 6.93
CA LEU A 5 -7.66 19.08 7.88
C LEU A 5 -6.64 18.20 7.16
N VAL A 6 -7.06 17.45 6.14
CA VAL A 6 -6.14 16.61 5.34
C VAL A 6 -5.12 17.48 4.60
N ALA A 7 -5.55 18.58 3.96
CA ALA A 7 -4.65 19.50 3.29
C ALA A 7 -3.68 20.20 4.28
N GLY A 8 -4.19 20.62 5.44
CA GLY A 8 -3.38 21.20 6.51
C GLY A 8 -2.33 20.22 7.04
N TRP A 9 -2.71 18.96 7.26
CA TRP A 9 -1.78 17.89 7.64
C TRP A 9 -0.69 17.69 6.58
N ALA A 10 -1.07 17.60 5.29
CA ALA A 10 -0.09 17.43 4.21
C ALA A 10 0.92 18.59 4.14
N GLY A 11 0.44 19.84 4.28
CA GLY A 11 1.30 21.03 4.30
C GLY A 11 2.24 21.05 5.51
N LEU A 12 1.73 20.73 6.70
CA LEU A 12 2.54 20.69 7.92
C LEU A 12 3.58 19.57 7.89
N MET A 13 3.24 18.39 7.36
CA MET A 13 4.19 17.29 7.19
C MET A 13 5.32 17.66 6.22
N ALA A 14 4.99 18.31 5.10
CA ALA A 14 6.00 18.77 4.15
C ALA A 14 6.94 19.83 4.76
N LEU A 15 6.39 20.78 5.53
CA LEU A 15 7.20 21.78 6.24
C LEU A 15 8.09 21.14 7.31
N TYR A 16 7.57 20.19 8.07
CA TYR A 16 8.33 19.45 9.05
C TYR A 16 9.50 18.71 8.41
N GLU A 17 9.24 17.93 7.35
CA GLU A 17 10.27 17.19 6.62
C GLU A 17 11.33 18.13 6.04
N LEU A 18 10.93 19.29 5.49
CA LEU A 18 11.87 20.28 4.97
C LEU A 18 12.81 20.84 6.04
N VAL A 19 12.33 21.03 7.28
CA VAL A 19 13.12 21.58 8.38
C VAL A 19 14.14 20.57 8.92
N VAL A 20 13.81 19.27 8.90
CA VAL A 20 14.68 18.21 9.45
C VAL A 20 15.55 17.53 8.40
N PHE A 21 15.25 17.71 7.12
CA PHE A 21 15.95 17.03 6.03
C PHE A 21 17.40 17.52 5.86
N TYR A 22 18.31 16.56 5.78
CA TYR A 22 19.73 16.79 5.49
C TYR A 22 20.04 16.42 4.02
N PRO A 23 20.22 17.40 3.11
CA PRO A 23 20.29 17.13 1.66
C PRO A 23 21.68 16.80 1.11
N PHE A 24 22.74 16.80 1.94
CA PHE A 24 24.11 16.88 1.44
C PHE A 24 24.73 15.53 1.01
N ASP A 25 24.19 14.39 1.46
CA ASP A 25 24.65 13.07 1.04
C ASP A 25 23.50 12.19 0.54
N PRO A 26 23.10 12.34 -0.74
CA PRO A 26 22.05 11.51 -1.32
C PRO A 26 22.48 10.05 -1.56
N VAL A 27 23.76 9.70 -1.36
CA VAL A 27 24.29 8.35 -1.62
C VAL A 27 24.18 7.48 -0.37
N LEU A 28 24.72 7.94 0.77
CA LEU A 28 24.73 7.17 2.02
C LEU A 28 23.70 7.64 3.05
N ASP A 29 23.19 8.86 2.92
CA ASP A 29 22.10 9.41 3.75
C ASP A 29 20.90 9.93 2.93
N PRO A 30 20.30 9.11 2.05
CA PRO A 30 19.11 9.48 1.29
C PRO A 30 17.86 9.64 2.17
N MET A 31 16.82 10.30 1.63
CA MET A 31 15.56 10.61 2.31
C MET A 31 14.93 9.44 3.12
N TRP A 32 14.98 8.21 2.59
CA TRP A 32 14.38 7.04 3.23
C TRP A 32 15.17 6.52 4.45
N ARG A 33 16.44 6.90 4.62
CA ARG A 33 17.21 6.67 5.86
C ARG A 33 16.88 7.67 6.95
N GLN A 34 16.56 8.90 6.55
CA GLN A 34 16.17 9.98 7.45
C GLN A 34 14.68 9.92 7.86
N GLY A 35 13.94 8.91 7.41
CA GLY A 35 12.54 8.69 7.81
C GLY A 35 11.51 9.57 7.09
N LEU A 36 11.88 10.23 5.98
CA LEU A 36 10.94 11.04 5.20
C LEU A 36 9.88 10.15 4.52
N TYR A 37 8.62 10.57 4.59
CA TYR A 37 7.46 9.84 4.09
C TYR A 37 6.95 10.37 2.74
N SER A 38 7.24 11.63 2.41
CA SER A 38 6.74 12.25 1.17
C SER A 38 7.29 11.57 -0.09
N PRO A 39 6.42 11.17 -1.05
CA PRO A 39 6.85 10.51 -2.27
C PRO A 39 7.39 11.49 -3.32
N GLY A 40 8.34 11.03 -4.13
CA GLY A 40 8.77 11.70 -5.37
C GLY A 40 8.46 10.85 -6.61
N ILE A 41 8.19 11.49 -7.75
CA ILE A 41 8.03 10.81 -9.05
C ILE A 41 9.39 10.76 -9.76
N TRP A 42 9.95 9.57 -9.91
CA TRP A 42 11.31 9.39 -10.42
C TRP A 42 11.38 8.24 -11.43
N VAL A 43 12.18 8.44 -12.49
CA VAL A 43 12.65 7.39 -13.39
C VAL A 43 14.04 6.99 -12.92
N SER A 44 14.32 5.69 -12.79
CA SER A 44 15.64 5.20 -12.38
C SER A 44 16.01 3.95 -13.16
N ASP A 45 17.30 3.64 -13.22
CA ASP A 45 17.81 2.37 -13.74
C ASP A 45 17.40 1.19 -12.82
N PRO A 46 17.54 -0.07 -13.28
CA PRO A 46 17.13 -1.24 -12.50
C PRO A 46 17.78 -1.38 -11.11
N TYR A 47 18.92 -0.72 -10.88
CA TYR A 47 19.66 -0.74 -9.61
C TYR A 47 19.48 0.54 -8.79
N GLY A 48 18.59 1.45 -9.21
CA GLY A 48 18.25 2.63 -8.42
C GLY A 48 19.39 3.65 -8.27
N LEU A 49 20.38 3.68 -9.17
CA LEU A 49 21.60 4.48 -9.02
C LEU A 49 21.50 5.86 -9.67
N THR A 50 20.74 5.98 -10.75
CA THR A 50 20.70 7.15 -11.66
C THR A 50 19.31 7.76 -11.76
N GLY A 51 18.61 7.77 -10.62
CA GLY A 51 17.27 8.31 -10.51
C GLY A 51 17.20 9.80 -10.89
N LYS A 52 16.20 10.20 -11.69
CA LYS A 52 15.88 11.59 -11.99
C LYS A 52 14.45 11.76 -12.52
N VAL A 53 13.97 13.00 -12.54
CA VAL A 53 12.70 13.35 -13.18
C VAL A 53 12.90 13.32 -14.70
N GLN A 54 12.06 12.57 -15.41
CA GLN A 54 12.07 12.49 -16.87
C GLN A 54 10.66 12.36 -17.44
N PRO A 55 10.41 12.87 -18.67
CA PRO A 55 9.21 12.52 -19.40
C PRO A 55 9.18 11.02 -19.71
N VAL A 56 7.99 10.44 -19.70
CA VAL A 56 7.74 9.02 -19.97
C VAL A 56 6.77 8.88 -21.12
N ASN A 57 7.18 8.20 -22.18
CA ASN A 57 6.28 7.89 -23.30
C ASN A 57 5.31 6.77 -22.90
N PRO A 58 4.02 6.86 -23.29
CA PRO A 58 3.06 5.80 -23.03
C PRO A 58 3.41 4.52 -23.81
N ALA A 59 3.24 3.37 -23.18
CA ALA A 59 3.37 2.07 -23.80
C ALA A 59 1.99 1.47 -24.03
N TRP A 60 1.68 1.02 -25.25
CA TRP A 60 0.34 0.50 -25.59
C TRP A 60 0.29 -1.02 -25.80
N GLY A 61 1.45 -1.67 -25.91
CA GLY A 61 1.55 -3.12 -26.04
C GLY A 61 1.48 -3.83 -24.68
N VAL A 62 1.51 -5.17 -24.68
CA VAL A 62 1.34 -6.02 -23.48
C VAL A 62 2.30 -5.68 -22.33
N LYS A 63 3.49 -5.17 -22.63
CA LYS A 63 4.46 -4.72 -21.63
C LYS A 63 3.97 -3.55 -20.76
N SER A 64 2.91 -2.86 -21.16
CA SER A 64 2.29 -1.79 -20.36
C SER A 64 1.64 -2.30 -19.08
N PHE A 65 1.32 -3.60 -19.01
CA PHE A 65 0.79 -4.25 -17.82
C PHE A 65 1.88 -4.76 -16.87
N ASP A 66 3.15 -4.70 -17.27
CA ASP A 66 4.26 -4.98 -16.36
C ASP A 66 4.37 -3.85 -15.33
N PRO A 67 4.22 -4.14 -14.02
CA PRO A 67 4.23 -3.11 -12.98
C PRO A 67 5.55 -2.35 -12.88
N PHE A 68 6.64 -2.82 -13.51
CA PHE A 68 7.94 -2.16 -13.50
C PHE A 68 8.20 -1.23 -14.71
N ILE A 69 7.29 -1.19 -15.68
CA ILE A 69 7.36 -0.34 -16.87
C ILE A 69 6.56 0.95 -16.68
N LEU A 70 7.25 2.09 -16.62
CA LEU A 70 6.65 3.40 -16.41
C LEU A 70 5.68 3.83 -17.53
N GLY A 71 5.95 3.42 -18.77
CA GLY A 71 5.05 3.72 -19.91
C GLY A 71 3.64 3.14 -19.72
N GLY A 72 3.50 2.09 -18.91
CA GLY A 72 2.22 1.53 -18.50
C GLY A 72 1.38 2.54 -17.70
N ILE A 73 2.01 3.27 -16.76
CA ILE A 73 1.34 4.28 -15.94
C ILE A 73 0.76 5.38 -16.82
N ALA A 74 1.54 5.92 -17.76
CA ALA A 74 1.07 6.97 -18.66
C ALA A 74 -0.10 6.49 -19.53
N SER A 75 0.03 5.30 -20.14
CA SER A 75 -1.05 4.71 -20.96
C SER A 75 -2.32 4.45 -20.16
N HIS A 76 -2.20 3.98 -18.92
CA HIS A 76 -3.30 3.74 -18.00
C HIS A 76 -4.06 5.03 -17.70
N HIS A 77 -3.37 6.12 -17.36
CA HIS A 77 -4.01 7.41 -17.08
C HIS A 77 -4.78 7.95 -18.29
N ILE A 78 -4.20 7.86 -19.49
CA ILE A 78 -4.86 8.30 -20.73
C ILE A 78 -6.11 7.46 -20.99
N ALA A 79 -5.98 6.13 -20.99
CA ALA A 79 -7.09 5.23 -21.30
C ALA A 79 -8.21 5.29 -20.24
N ALA A 80 -7.86 5.24 -18.95
CA ALA A 80 -8.81 5.32 -17.85
C ALA A 80 -9.49 6.70 -17.78
N GLY A 81 -8.76 7.78 -18.09
CA GLY A 81 -9.31 9.13 -18.15
C GLY A 81 -10.36 9.28 -19.25
N ILE A 82 -10.07 8.81 -20.46
CA ILE A 82 -11.03 8.81 -21.58
C ILE A 82 -12.27 7.99 -21.22
N LEU A 83 -12.08 6.78 -20.70
CA LEU A 83 -13.18 5.92 -20.28
C LEU A 83 -14.03 6.56 -19.17
N GLY A 84 -13.38 7.22 -18.20
CA GLY A 84 -14.06 7.94 -17.11
C GLY A 84 -14.94 9.08 -17.61
N ILE A 85 -14.50 9.84 -18.61
CA ILE A 85 -15.32 10.89 -19.25
C ILE A 85 -16.54 10.27 -19.94
N LEU A 86 -16.34 9.22 -20.74
CA LEU A 86 -17.44 8.55 -21.44
C LEU A 86 -18.46 7.93 -20.47
N ALA A 87 -17.98 7.24 -19.42
CA ALA A 87 -18.82 6.68 -18.37
C ALA A 87 -19.56 7.78 -17.59
N GLY A 88 -18.90 8.91 -17.31
CA GLY A 88 -19.52 10.08 -16.69
C GLY A 88 -20.67 10.64 -17.51
N LEU A 89 -20.46 10.83 -18.83
CA LEU A 89 -21.51 11.28 -19.74
C LEU A 89 -22.67 10.30 -19.82
N PHE A 90 -22.39 8.99 -19.81
CA PHE A 90 -23.42 7.96 -19.73
C PHE A 90 -24.24 8.08 -18.43
N HIS A 91 -23.59 8.21 -17.27
CA HIS A 91 -24.27 8.33 -15.99
C HIS A 91 -25.05 9.65 -15.81
N LEU A 92 -24.68 10.72 -16.52
CA LEU A 92 -25.46 11.96 -16.60
C LEU A 92 -26.69 11.82 -17.52
N SER A 93 -26.57 11.01 -18.57
CA SER A 93 -27.59 10.90 -19.63
C SER A 93 -28.61 9.79 -19.37
N VAL A 94 -28.27 8.79 -18.58
CA VAL A 94 -29.07 7.57 -18.41
C VAL A 94 -29.47 7.37 -16.95
N ARG A 95 -30.79 7.27 -16.71
CA ARG A 95 -31.32 6.94 -15.37
C ARG A 95 -31.07 5.46 -15.02
N PRO A 96 -30.89 5.13 -13.73
CA PRO A 96 -30.72 3.74 -13.32
C PRO A 96 -31.93 2.86 -13.68
N PRO A 97 -31.72 1.62 -14.16
CA PRO A 97 -32.79 0.64 -14.32
C PRO A 97 -33.51 0.38 -12.99
N GLN A 98 -34.85 0.26 -13.05
CA GLN A 98 -35.69 0.11 -11.85
C GLN A 98 -35.30 -1.07 -10.95
N ARG A 99 -34.87 -2.19 -11.56
CA ARG A 99 -34.40 -3.37 -10.82
C ARG A 99 -33.14 -3.07 -10.00
N LEU A 100 -32.19 -2.33 -10.57
CA LEU A 100 -30.95 -1.95 -9.89
C LEU A 100 -31.22 -0.89 -8.82
N TYR A 101 -32.07 0.09 -9.12
CA TYR A 101 -32.44 1.14 -8.18
C TYR A 101 -33.00 0.56 -6.87
N LYS A 102 -33.91 -0.41 -6.98
CA LYS A 102 -34.50 -1.10 -5.83
C LYS A 102 -33.50 -2.02 -5.13
N ARG A 103 -32.79 -2.88 -5.86
CA ARG A 103 -31.89 -3.89 -5.27
C ARG A 103 -30.69 -3.30 -4.55
N LEU A 104 -30.16 -2.18 -5.04
CA LEU A 104 -29.01 -1.50 -4.45
C LEU A 104 -29.42 -0.35 -3.53
N CYS A 105 -30.72 -0.20 -3.24
CA CYS A 105 -31.25 0.84 -2.37
C CYS A 105 -30.74 2.25 -2.75
N MET A 106 -30.74 2.58 -4.05
CA MET A 106 -30.09 3.80 -4.58
C MET A 106 -30.68 5.12 -4.05
N GLY A 107 -31.85 5.10 -3.40
CA GLY A 107 -32.41 6.24 -2.67
C GLY A 107 -31.80 6.48 -1.29
N ASN A 108 -30.96 5.58 -0.78
CA ASN A 108 -30.28 5.68 0.51
C ASN A 108 -28.80 6.03 0.31
N ILE A 109 -28.33 7.15 0.87
CA ILE A 109 -26.93 7.58 0.77
C ILE A 109 -25.95 6.56 1.39
N GLU A 110 -26.39 5.76 2.37
CA GLU A 110 -25.53 4.77 3.03
C GLU A 110 -25.06 3.67 2.05
N THR A 111 -25.80 3.43 0.95
CA THR A 111 -25.35 2.52 -0.12
C THR A 111 -24.10 3.06 -0.84
N VAL A 112 -24.04 4.38 -1.04
CA VAL A 112 -22.88 5.06 -1.62
C VAL A 112 -21.72 5.00 -0.64
N LEU A 113 -21.98 5.19 0.66
CA LEU A 113 -20.95 5.05 1.68
C LEU A 113 -20.36 3.63 1.71
N SER A 114 -21.20 2.58 1.74
CA SER A 114 -20.73 1.19 1.75
C SER A 114 -19.91 0.84 0.51
N SER A 115 -20.41 1.15 -0.69
CA SER A 115 -19.70 0.88 -1.95
C SER A 115 -18.41 1.71 -2.11
N SER A 116 -18.39 2.96 -1.64
CA SER A 116 -17.18 3.80 -1.65
C SER A 116 -16.11 3.27 -0.69
N ILE A 117 -16.50 2.80 0.51
CA ILE A 117 -15.56 2.18 1.45
C ILE A 117 -14.95 0.91 0.84
N ALA A 118 -15.73 0.10 0.13
CA ALA A 118 -15.19 -1.08 -0.58
C ALA A 118 -14.14 -0.69 -1.63
N ALA A 119 -14.40 0.36 -2.43
CA ALA A 119 -13.45 0.85 -3.42
C ALA A 119 -12.15 1.39 -2.77
N ILE A 120 -12.26 2.11 -1.65
CA ILE A 120 -11.09 2.62 -0.90
C ILE A 120 -10.31 1.46 -0.28
N CYS A 121 -10.98 0.45 0.27
CA CYS A 121 -10.35 -0.77 0.80
C CYS A 121 -9.53 -1.49 -0.30
N PHE A 122 -10.13 -1.68 -1.47
CA PHE A 122 -9.43 -2.25 -2.63
C PHE A 122 -8.18 -1.45 -3.01
N ALA A 123 -8.32 -0.13 -3.16
CA ALA A 123 -7.19 0.75 -3.48
C ALA A 123 -6.08 0.68 -2.42
N ALA A 124 -6.44 0.64 -1.14
CA ALA A 124 -5.49 0.55 -0.02
C ALA A 124 -4.68 -0.76 -0.05
N PHE A 125 -5.31 -1.90 -0.36
CA PHE A 125 -4.58 -3.17 -0.54
C PHE A 125 -3.67 -3.15 -1.77
N VAL A 126 -4.11 -2.56 -2.88
CA VAL A 126 -3.28 -2.44 -4.09
C VAL A 126 -2.02 -1.62 -3.80
N VAL A 127 -2.14 -0.45 -3.16
CA VAL A 127 -0.97 0.39 -2.86
C VAL A 127 -0.06 -0.22 -1.79
N ALA A 128 -0.61 -0.95 -0.82
CA ALA A 128 0.21 -1.69 0.15
C ALA A 128 1.02 -2.79 -0.55
N GLY A 129 0.39 -3.54 -1.47
CA GLY A 129 1.06 -4.58 -2.25
C GLY A 129 2.16 -4.03 -3.16
N THR A 130 1.87 -2.98 -3.94
CA THR A 130 2.89 -2.37 -4.82
C THR A 130 4.01 -1.69 -4.05
N MET A 131 3.74 -1.17 -2.85
CA MET A 131 4.78 -0.67 -1.96
C MET A 131 5.65 -1.80 -1.40
N TRP A 132 5.07 -2.94 -1.03
CA TRP A 132 5.83 -4.06 -0.47
C TRP A 132 6.69 -4.79 -1.50
N TYR A 133 6.09 -5.19 -2.62
CA TYR A 133 6.77 -5.96 -3.67
C TYR A 133 7.61 -5.07 -4.62
N GLY A 134 7.39 -3.76 -4.56
CA GLY A 134 7.94 -2.81 -5.50
C GLY A 134 7.17 -2.77 -6.82
N SER A 135 7.21 -1.61 -7.46
CA SER A 135 6.72 -1.40 -8.82
C SER A 135 7.63 -0.39 -9.51
N ALA A 136 7.21 0.15 -10.66
CA ALA A 136 7.87 1.25 -11.32
C ALA A 136 8.01 2.50 -10.42
N LEU A 137 7.16 2.58 -9.39
CA LEU A 137 7.22 3.48 -8.25
C LEU A 137 7.41 2.65 -6.96
N PRO A 138 7.95 3.20 -5.87
CA PRO A 138 9.35 3.55 -5.64
C PRO A 138 10.29 2.31 -5.66
N ARG A 139 11.44 2.42 -6.32
CA ARG A 139 12.50 1.37 -6.34
C ARG A 139 13.57 1.68 -5.31
N LEU A 140 13.91 0.72 -4.44
CA LEU A 140 15.15 0.78 -3.67
C LEU A 140 15.69 -0.60 -3.29
N ASN A 141 17.01 -0.64 -3.10
CA ASN A 141 17.93 -1.72 -3.37
C ASN A 141 17.92 -2.92 -2.39
N TYR A 142 18.12 -4.10 -2.96
CA TYR A 142 18.40 -5.35 -2.26
C TYR A 142 19.89 -5.43 -1.89
N LEU A 143 20.22 -5.69 -0.62
CA LEU A 143 21.56 -6.09 -0.18
C LEU A 143 21.51 -7.56 0.25
N GLY A 144 22.17 -8.42 -0.51
CA GLY A 144 22.32 -9.84 -0.18
C GLY A 144 23.36 -10.05 0.94
N PRO A 145 23.15 -11.01 1.85
CA PRO A 145 24.11 -11.36 2.89
C PRO A 145 25.27 -12.19 2.33
N LEU A 146 26.49 -11.92 2.81
CA LEU A 146 27.66 -12.78 2.66
C LEU A 146 27.77 -13.65 3.91
N ILE A 147 27.53 -14.96 3.79
CA ILE A 147 27.65 -15.91 4.90
C ILE A 147 29.09 -16.43 4.96
N ILE A 148 29.76 -16.28 6.10
CA ILE A 148 31.04 -16.94 6.38
C ILE A 148 30.88 -17.74 7.69
N ASN A 149 31.05 -19.07 7.62
CA ASN A 149 31.09 -19.97 8.77
C ASN A 149 32.55 -20.23 9.21
N GLY A 150 32.72 -20.49 10.50
CA GLY A 150 33.96 -20.33 11.28
C GLY A 150 35.23 -20.99 10.75
N ILE A 151 36.36 -20.32 10.98
CA ILE A 151 37.70 -20.76 10.55
C ILE A 151 38.73 -20.31 11.61
N LYS A 152 39.68 -21.17 11.97
CA LYS A 152 40.92 -20.81 12.69
C LYS A 152 42.00 -20.48 11.64
N GLY A 153 42.71 -19.37 11.79
CA GLY A 153 43.72 -18.91 10.83
C GLY A 153 43.20 -17.96 9.74
N VAL A 154 42.06 -17.31 9.95
CA VAL A 154 41.50 -16.35 8.98
C VAL A 154 42.27 -15.04 8.98
N THR A 155 42.67 -14.62 7.78
CA THR A 155 43.07 -13.24 7.51
C THR A 155 41.92 -12.55 6.78
N VAL A 156 41.56 -11.35 7.20
CA VAL A 156 40.61 -10.49 6.48
C VAL A 156 41.41 -9.53 5.62
N LYS A 157 41.17 -9.50 4.32
CA LYS A 157 41.78 -8.56 3.38
C LYS A 157 40.69 -7.73 2.70
N PHE A 158 40.86 -6.43 2.69
CA PHE A 158 39.91 -5.47 2.14
C PHE A 158 40.28 -5.04 0.72
N TYR A 159 39.26 -4.84 -0.10
CA TYR A 159 39.38 -4.37 -1.48
C TYR A 159 38.33 -3.27 -1.71
N GLY A 160 38.80 -2.08 -2.11
CA GLY A 160 37.98 -0.88 -2.25
C GLY A 160 37.57 -0.25 -0.90
N GLY A 161 36.99 0.95 -0.97
CA GLY A 161 36.61 1.73 0.20
C GLY A 161 37.81 2.24 1.00
N GLU A 162 37.56 2.66 2.23
CA GLU A 162 38.55 3.28 3.12
C GLU A 162 39.69 2.32 3.49
N LEU A 163 39.40 1.03 3.71
CA LEU A 163 40.38 0.03 4.13
C LEU A 163 41.07 -0.67 2.94
N ASN A 164 41.04 -0.10 1.74
CA ASN A 164 41.54 -0.78 0.53
C ASN A 164 43.00 -1.24 0.67
N GLY A 165 43.25 -2.52 0.41
CA GLY A 165 44.58 -3.13 0.47
C GLY A 165 45.04 -3.52 1.88
N VAL A 166 44.27 -3.20 2.93
CA VAL A 166 44.59 -3.55 4.32
C VAL A 166 44.26 -5.02 4.59
N SER A 167 45.13 -5.69 5.35
CA SER A 167 44.92 -7.07 5.81
C SER A 167 45.14 -7.21 7.31
N TYR A 168 44.21 -7.90 7.99
CA TYR A 168 44.29 -8.23 9.41
C TYR A 168 44.36 -9.74 9.60
N SER A 169 45.41 -10.21 10.27
CA SER A 169 45.58 -11.62 10.66
C SER A 169 45.29 -11.87 12.13
N ASP A 170 45.09 -10.81 12.93
CA ASP A 170 44.79 -10.95 14.35
C ASP A 170 43.35 -11.50 14.56
N PRO A 171 43.18 -12.53 15.40
CA PRO A 171 41.88 -13.19 15.54
C PRO A 171 40.75 -12.29 16.06
N ILE A 172 41.07 -11.22 16.80
CA ILE A 172 40.07 -10.34 17.42
C ILE A 172 39.42 -9.46 16.34
N THR A 173 40.25 -8.77 15.55
CA THR A 173 39.81 -7.89 14.46
C THR A 173 39.20 -8.69 13.33
N ALA A 174 39.79 -9.83 12.98
CA ALA A 174 39.22 -10.74 11.99
C ALA A 174 37.79 -11.18 12.38
N LYS A 175 37.56 -11.56 13.64
CA LYS A 175 36.22 -11.90 14.15
C LYS A 175 35.27 -10.70 14.17
N LYS A 176 35.76 -9.50 14.52
CA LYS A 176 34.95 -8.26 14.51
C LYS A 176 34.39 -8.01 13.11
N TYR A 177 35.24 -8.01 12.09
CA TYR A 177 34.79 -7.78 10.71
C TYR A 177 33.99 -8.95 10.15
N ALA A 178 34.31 -10.20 10.53
CA ALA A 178 33.49 -11.37 10.16
C ALA A 178 32.05 -11.25 10.67
N ARG A 179 31.84 -10.82 11.93
CA ARG A 179 30.49 -10.58 12.47
C ARG A 179 29.75 -9.48 11.70
N ARG A 180 30.43 -8.39 11.33
CA ARG A 180 29.82 -7.31 10.53
C ARG A 180 29.48 -7.77 9.12
N ALA A 181 30.31 -8.60 8.51
CA ALA A 181 30.10 -9.14 7.17
C ALA A 181 28.87 -10.05 7.06
N GLN A 182 28.42 -10.67 8.17
CA GLN A 182 27.18 -11.45 8.20
C GLN A 182 25.96 -10.62 7.78
N LEU A 183 26.01 -9.30 7.98
CA LEU A 183 24.96 -8.35 7.62
C LEU A 183 25.14 -7.77 6.20
N GLY A 184 26.15 -8.22 5.45
CA GLY A 184 26.48 -7.74 4.10
C GLY A 184 27.68 -6.80 4.06
N LYS A 185 27.63 -5.77 3.20
CA LYS A 185 28.71 -4.79 3.05
C LYS A 185 28.89 -3.98 4.34
N ILE A 186 30.16 -3.76 4.70
CA ILE A 186 30.53 -3.06 5.93
C ILE A 186 30.66 -1.56 5.64
N PHE A 187 30.01 -0.75 6.47
CA PHE A 187 30.07 0.73 6.42
C PHE A 187 30.60 1.27 7.75
N GLU A 188 31.26 2.41 7.74
CA GLU A 188 31.42 3.19 8.96
C GLU A 188 30.10 3.91 9.27
N LEU A 189 29.74 4.00 10.55
CA LEU A 189 28.47 4.58 10.99
C LEU A 189 28.77 5.58 12.11
N ASP A 190 28.25 6.79 11.98
CA ASP A 190 28.23 7.76 13.07
C ASP A 190 27.07 7.44 14.02
N HIS A 191 27.41 7.06 15.25
CA HIS A 191 26.45 6.81 16.33
C HIS A 191 26.31 8.00 17.28
N ALA A 192 27.20 8.99 17.22
CA ALA A 192 27.27 10.07 18.20
C ALA A 192 26.24 11.16 17.92
N THR A 193 26.08 11.56 16.65
CA THR A 193 25.20 12.69 16.26
C THR A 193 23.77 12.52 16.72
N LEU A 194 23.18 11.33 16.48
CA LEU A 194 21.80 11.02 16.85
C LEU A 194 21.67 10.16 18.11
N LYS A 195 22.79 9.88 18.80
CA LYS A 195 22.85 8.94 19.93
C LYS A 195 22.21 7.59 19.60
N SER A 196 22.53 7.06 18.41
CA SER A 196 21.92 5.85 17.87
C SER A 196 22.21 4.65 18.79
N ASP A 197 21.16 3.89 19.11
CA ASP A 197 21.18 2.77 20.07
C ASP A 197 21.77 1.47 19.52
N GLY A 198 21.95 1.38 18.20
CA GLY A 198 22.48 0.20 17.52
C GLY A 198 21.42 -0.86 17.17
N VAL A 199 20.13 -0.52 17.24
CA VAL A 199 19.01 -1.40 16.85
C VAL A 199 18.49 -1.03 15.45
N PHE A 200 18.01 -2.03 14.71
CA PHE A 200 17.45 -1.79 13.38
C PHE A 200 16.05 -1.20 13.43
N HIS A 201 15.78 -0.26 12.53
CA HIS A 201 14.46 0.30 12.28
C HIS A 201 13.99 0.00 10.84
N SER A 202 12.67 0.05 10.62
CA SER A 202 12.08 -0.07 9.30
C SER A 202 12.15 1.24 8.52
N SER A 203 12.06 1.15 7.20
CA SER A 203 12.02 2.29 6.30
C SER A 203 10.57 2.81 6.10
N PRO A 204 10.39 3.99 5.50
CA PRO A 204 9.07 4.51 5.10
C PRO A 204 8.25 3.51 4.27
N ARG A 205 8.89 2.63 3.48
CA ARG A 205 8.22 1.53 2.76
C ARG A 205 7.48 0.60 3.72
N GLY A 206 8.13 0.21 4.81
CA GLY A 206 7.56 -0.65 5.84
C GLY A 206 6.40 0.02 6.57
N TRP A 207 6.60 1.28 6.99
CA TRP A 207 5.55 2.08 7.64
C TRP A 207 4.33 2.29 6.75
N PHE A 208 4.54 2.66 5.48
CA PHE A 208 3.47 2.83 4.49
C PHE A 208 2.68 1.54 4.31
N THR A 209 3.38 0.42 4.08
CA THR A 209 2.75 -0.88 3.83
C THR A 209 1.91 -1.31 5.02
N PHE A 210 2.47 -1.26 6.23
CA PHE A 210 1.78 -1.67 7.44
C PHE A 210 0.55 -0.81 7.73
N GLY A 211 0.67 0.52 7.62
CA GLY A 211 -0.44 1.44 7.84
C GLY A 211 -1.59 1.20 6.85
N HIS A 212 -1.28 1.12 5.54
CA HIS A 212 -2.32 0.93 4.52
C HIS A 212 -2.97 -0.46 4.58
N ALA A 213 -2.21 -1.52 4.84
CA ALA A 213 -2.78 -2.86 5.00
C ALA A 213 -3.71 -2.93 6.22
N SER A 214 -3.33 -2.28 7.33
CA SER A 214 -4.16 -2.22 8.54
C SER A 214 -5.44 -1.42 8.31
N PHE A 215 -5.35 -0.23 7.69
CA PHE A 215 -6.53 0.57 7.37
C PHE A 215 -7.44 -0.10 6.34
N ALA A 216 -6.89 -0.82 5.35
CA ALA A 216 -7.68 -1.59 4.39
C ALA A 216 -8.55 -2.64 5.11
N LEU A 217 -7.98 -3.35 6.08
CA LEU A 217 -8.73 -4.34 6.87
C LEU A 217 -9.83 -3.67 7.71
N LEU A 218 -9.57 -2.49 8.29
CA LEU A 218 -10.60 -1.73 9.00
C LEU A 218 -11.72 -1.25 8.07
N PHE A 219 -11.37 -0.76 6.87
CA PHE A 219 -12.35 -0.38 5.86
C PHE A 219 -13.17 -1.55 5.37
N PHE A 220 -12.61 -2.76 5.29
CA PHE A 220 -13.40 -3.95 4.99
C PHE A 220 -14.55 -4.14 6.00
N PHE A 221 -14.29 -4.02 7.30
CA PHE A 221 -15.36 -4.06 8.31
C PHE A 221 -16.36 -2.92 8.15
N GLY A 222 -15.88 -1.70 7.86
CA GLY A 222 -16.76 -0.56 7.57
C GLY A 222 -17.69 -0.80 6.38
N HIS A 223 -17.19 -1.43 5.31
CA HIS A 223 -17.99 -1.82 4.15
C HIS A 223 -19.10 -2.79 4.53
N ILE A 224 -18.76 -3.88 5.25
CA ILE A 224 -19.72 -4.89 5.70
C ILE A 224 -20.78 -4.27 6.62
N TRP A 225 -20.36 -3.44 7.57
CA TRP A 225 -21.24 -2.73 8.49
C TRP A 225 -22.26 -1.83 7.77
N HIS A 226 -21.78 -0.91 6.93
CA HIS A 226 -22.66 0.01 6.21
C HIS A 226 -23.49 -0.69 5.12
N GLY A 227 -22.97 -1.79 4.55
CA GLY A 227 -23.71 -2.63 3.61
C GLY A 227 -24.90 -3.31 4.28
N ALA A 228 -24.67 -3.92 5.45
CA ALA A 228 -25.72 -4.52 6.26
C ALA A 228 -26.78 -3.49 6.67
N ARG A 229 -26.37 -2.31 7.15
CA ARG A 229 -27.29 -1.21 7.51
C ARG A 229 -28.10 -0.68 6.33
N THR A 230 -27.51 -0.70 5.13
CA THR A 230 -28.22 -0.28 3.92
C THR A 230 -29.33 -1.27 3.54
N LEU A 231 -29.01 -2.57 3.56
CA LEU A 231 -29.92 -3.63 3.10
C LEU A 231 -30.97 -4.01 4.14
N PHE A 232 -30.60 -4.05 5.42
CA PHE A 232 -31.47 -4.44 6.55
C PHE A 232 -31.94 -3.22 7.36
N ARG A 233 -32.20 -2.11 6.67
CA ARG A 233 -32.61 -0.85 7.29
C ARG A 233 -33.96 -0.98 8.00
N ASP A 234 -34.88 -1.73 7.40
CA ASP A 234 -36.24 -1.98 7.87
C ASP A 234 -36.27 -2.68 9.23
N VAL A 235 -35.33 -3.60 9.47
CA VAL A 235 -35.21 -4.35 10.73
C VAL A 235 -34.13 -3.83 11.68
N PHE A 236 -33.54 -2.66 11.40
CA PHE A 236 -32.43 -2.12 12.20
C PHE A 236 -32.81 -1.86 13.67
N ALA A 237 -34.08 -1.54 13.94
CA ALA A 237 -34.60 -1.28 15.29
C ALA A 237 -35.24 -2.52 15.95
N GLY A 238 -35.20 -3.69 15.29
CA GLY A 238 -35.88 -4.91 15.72
C GLY A 238 -36.66 -5.57 14.58
N ILE A 239 -36.98 -6.85 14.76
CA ILE A 239 -37.84 -7.60 13.84
C ILE A 239 -39.32 -7.33 14.13
N ASP A 240 -40.18 -7.69 13.17
CA ASP A 240 -41.64 -7.70 13.36
C ASP A 240 -42.00 -8.65 14.52
N PRO A 241 -42.75 -8.20 15.55
CA PRO A 241 -43.20 -9.08 16.62
C PRO A 241 -44.13 -10.21 16.15
N ASP A 242 -44.76 -10.11 14.98
CA ASP A 242 -45.75 -11.08 14.48
C ASP A 242 -45.19 -12.03 13.39
N LEU A 243 -43.89 -12.34 13.39
CA LEU A 243 -43.18 -13.06 12.31
C LEU A 243 -43.42 -14.59 12.25
N ASP A 244 -44.10 -15.17 13.24
CA ASP A 244 -44.01 -16.61 13.60
C ASP A 244 -44.26 -17.60 12.45
N ALA A 245 -45.30 -17.40 11.63
CA ALA A 245 -45.65 -18.36 10.58
C ALA A 245 -44.60 -18.43 9.46
N GLN A 246 -43.80 -17.39 9.23
CA GLN A 246 -42.85 -17.33 8.10
C GLN A 246 -41.55 -18.13 8.35
N VAL A 247 -41.28 -18.49 9.60
CA VAL A 247 -40.05 -19.21 10.01
C VAL A 247 -40.29 -20.70 10.28
N GLU A 248 -41.53 -21.17 10.15
CA GLU A 248 -41.87 -22.58 10.32
C GLU A 248 -41.33 -23.46 9.18
N PHE A 249 -40.79 -24.63 9.54
CA PHE A 249 -40.25 -25.58 8.58
C PHE A 249 -41.34 -26.09 7.63
N GLY A 250 -41.14 -25.88 6.33
CA GLY A 250 -42.01 -26.43 5.30
C GLY A 250 -43.36 -25.70 5.11
N ALA A 251 -43.61 -24.58 5.79
CA ALA A 251 -44.85 -23.81 5.63
C ALA A 251 -45.04 -23.22 4.22
N PHE A 252 -43.93 -22.90 3.54
CA PHE A 252 -43.92 -22.31 2.19
C PHE A 252 -43.07 -23.13 1.21
N GLN A 253 -43.35 -23.02 -0.08
CA GLN A 253 -42.50 -23.59 -1.14
C GLN A 253 -41.21 -22.78 -1.32
N LYS A 254 -41.23 -21.48 -0.99
CA LYS A 254 -40.09 -20.57 -1.06
C LYS A 254 -40.00 -19.73 0.23
N LEU A 255 -38.83 -19.71 0.84
CA LEU A 255 -38.58 -18.95 2.08
C LEU A 255 -38.82 -17.44 1.85
N GLY A 256 -39.47 -16.78 2.82
CA GLY A 256 -39.75 -15.34 2.80
C GLY A 256 -40.77 -14.90 1.74
N ASP A 257 -41.56 -15.82 1.17
CA ASP A 257 -42.55 -15.52 0.13
C ASP A 257 -43.94 -16.06 0.51
N PRO A 258 -44.79 -15.23 1.15
CA PRO A 258 -46.13 -15.63 1.59
C PRO A 258 -47.05 -16.11 0.47
N THR A 259 -46.77 -15.75 -0.79
CA THR A 259 -47.58 -16.16 -1.94
C THR A 259 -47.38 -17.63 -2.32
N THR A 260 -46.42 -18.31 -1.68
CA THR A 260 -46.03 -19.68 -1.99
C THR A 260 -46.40 -20.68 -0.89
N LYS A 261 -47.44 -20.39 -0.09
CA LYS A 261 -47.87 -21.27 1.01
C LYS A 261 -48.19 -22.68 0.50
N ARG A 262 -47.65 -23.72 1.16
CA ARG A 262 -47.97 -25.10 0.78
C ARG A 262 -49.45 -25.38 1.09
N GLN A 263 -50.13 -26.04 0.15
CA GLN A 263 -51.46 -26.58 0.42
C GLN A 263 -51.31 -27.83 1.30
N ALA A 264 -52.20 -27.98 2.28
CA ALA A 264 -52.28 -29.20 3.07
C ALA A 264 -52.59 -30.36 2.10
N THR A 265 -51.77 -31.41 2.17
CA THR A 265 -52.03 -32.67 1.46
C THR A 265 -52.90 -33.55 2.33
#